data_AF-A0A183J0Z6-F1
#
_entry.id   AF-A0A183J0Z6-F1
#
_cell.length_a   1.000
_cell.length_b   1.000
_cell.length_c   1.000
_cell.angle_alpha   90.00
_cell.angle_beta   90.00
_cell.angle_gamma   90.00
#
_symmetry.space_group_name_H-M   'P 1'
#
loop_
_entity.id
_entity.type
_entity.pdbx_description
1 polymer ?
#
loop_
_entity_poly.entity_id
_entity_poly.type
_entity_poly.pdbx_seq_one_letter_code
_entity_poly.pdbx_strand_id
1 'polypeptide(L)' 'MADECGENEVYKTCGPVCRETCLDVKMKAPAGQSRRCFSLRCDAGCFCKDGYVLDSLGENGKCIKAEDCP' A
#
# COMPACT_ATOMS: atom_id res chain seq x y z
N MET A 1 8.24 -22.73 2.59
CA MET A 1 8.69 -21.50 1.92
C MET A 1 7.48 -20.59 1.95
N ALA A 2 7.38 -19.74 2.97
CA ALA A 2 6.22 -18.88 3.16
C ALA A 2 6.40 -17.64 2.29
N ASP A 3 5.43 -17.42 1.42
CA ASP A 3 4.93 -16.13 0.95
C ASP A 3 5.89 -14.94 1.17
N GLU A 4 6.60 -14.55 0.11
CA GLU A 4 7.67 -13.53 0.06
C GLU A 4 7.19 -12.08 0.25
N CYS A 5 6.27 -11.83 1.17
CA CYS A 5 5.80 -10.49 1.54
C CYS A 5 6.10 -10.21 3.02
N GLY A 6 6.49 -8.97 3.35
CA GLY A 6 6.86 -8.58 4.71
C GLY A 6 5.68 -8.54 5.69
N GLU A 7 5.97 -8.12 6.93
CA GLU A 7 4.93 -7.96 7.95
C GLU A 7 3.86 -6.94 7.50
N ASN A 8 2.61 -7.40 7.47
CA ASN A 8 1.42 -6.67 7.01
C ASN A 8 1.30 -6.45 5.49
N GLU A 9 2.03 -7.24 4.71
CA GLU A 9 1.88 -7.33 3.27
C GLU A 9 1.17 -8.63 2.87
N VAL A 10 0.52 -8.62 1.70
CA VAL A 10 -0.12 -9.77 1.09
C VAL A 10 0.32 -9.85 -0.37
N TYR A 11 0.63 -11.05 -0.83
CA TYR A 11 0.87 -11.26 -2.24
C TYR A 11 -0.46 -11.16 -3.00
N LYS A 12 -0.55 -10.25 -3.96
CA LYS A 12 -1.66 -10.17 -4.90
C LYS A 12 -1.12 -10.35 -6.30
N THR A 13 -1.80 -11.16 -7.11
CA THR A 13 -1.51 -11.33 -8.54
C THR A 13 -1.99 -10.15 -9.38
N CYS A 14 -2.89 -9.34 -8.84
CA CYS A 14 -3.41 -8.14 -9.46
C CYS A 14 -3.72 -7.12 -8.35
N GLY A 15 -2.72 -6.31 -8.01
CA GLY A 15 -2.85 -5.20 -7.06
C GLY A 15 -2.65 -3.83 -7.72
N PRO A 16 -3.09 -2.74 -7.07
CA PRO A 16 -2.88 -1.40 -7.56
C PRO A 16 -1.38 -1.06 -7.57
N VAL A 17 -0.84 -0.64 -8.72
CA VAL A 17 0.59 -0.30 -8.86
C VAL A 17 1.02 0.80 -7.89
N CYS A 18 0.09 1.68 -7.51
CA CYS A 18 0.35 2.72 -6.53
C CYS A 18 0.06 2.20 -5.13
N ARG A 19 1.04 2.42 -4.27
CA ARG A 19 1.00 2.06 -2.86
C ARG A 19 0.40 3.23 -2.10
N GLU A 20 -0.61 2.97 -1.28
CA GLU A 20 -1.11 3.96 -0.34
C GLU A 20 -0.04 4.25 0.70
N THR A 21 0.11 5.52 1.07
CA THR A 21 1.09 5.95 2.06
C THR A 21 0.42 6.84 3.10
N CYS A 22 1.08 7.11 4.22
CA CYS A 22 0.55 8.03 5.22
C CYS A 22 0.19 9.42 4.69
N LEU A 23 0.84 9.87 3.60
CA LEU A 23 0.45 11.10 2.91
C LEU A 23 -0.93 10.99 2.25
N ASP A 24 -1.26 9.83 1.68
CA ASP A 24 -2.56 9.57 1.04
C ASP A 24 -3.69 9.56 2.09
N VAL A 25 -3.42 8.96 3.25
CA VAL A 25 -4.30 9.00 4.43
C VAL A 25 -4.51 10.44 4.92
N LYS A 26 -3.43 11.21 5.10
CA LYS A 26 -3.50 12.62 5.51
C LYS A 26 -4.29 13.47 4.50
N MET A 27 -4.20 13.13 3.22
CA MET A 27 -4.96 13.78 2.14
C MET A 27 -6.42 13.31 2.08
N LYS A 28 -6.87 12.39 2.96
CA LYS A 28 -8.17 11.72 2.92
C LYS A 28 -8.50 11.16 1.53
N ALA A 29 -7.50 10.62 0.85
CA ALA A 29 -7.77 9.83 -0.34
C ALA A 29 -8.49 8.55 0.08
N PRO A 30 -9.55 8.11 -0.63
CA PRO A 30 -10.18 6.84 -0.35
C PRO A 30 -9.17 5.71 -0.56
N ALA A 31 -9.24 4.67 0.28
CA ALA A 31 -8.41 3.48 0.11
C ALA A 31 -8.58 2.89 -1.31
N GLY A 32 -7.48 2.58 -1.98
CA GLY A 32 -7.44 2.18 -3.40
C GLY A 32 -7.64 3.31 -4.41
N GLN A 33 -7.75 4.57 -3.95
CA GLN A 33 -7.98 5.75 -4.78
C GLN A 33 -7.04 6.90 -4.39
N SER A 34 -5.74 6.60 -4.27
CA SER A 34 -4.77 7.67 -4.42
C SER A 34 -5.10 8.40 -5.72
N ARG A 35 -5.39 9.70 -5.67
CA ARG A 35 -5.86 10.49 -6.85
C ARG A 35 -4.94 10.38 -8.08
N ARG A 36 -3.74 9.80 -7.91
CA ARG A 36 -2.75 9.54 -8.96
C ARG A 36 -2.71 8.10 -9.46
N CYS A 37 -3.47 7.18 -8.89
CA CYS A 37 -3.56 5.79 -9.35
C CYS A 37 -4.66 5.58 -10.39
N PHE A 38 -4.62 6.38 -11.45
CA PHE A 38 -5.50 6.20 -12.62
C PHE A 38 -4.99 5.10 -13.57
N SER A 39 -4.00 4.31 -13.15
CA SER A 39 -3.52 3.17 -13.92
C SER A 39 -4.47 2.00 -13.74
N LEU A 40 -5.21 1.66 -14.79
CA LEU A 40 -5.95 0.39 -14.92
C LEU A 40 -5.03 -0.84 -14.96
N ARG A 41 -3.71 -0.63 -14.97
CA ARG A 41 -2.73 -1.71 -14.87
C ARG A 41 -2.67 -2.17 -13.42
N CYS A 42 -2.82 -3.48 -13.22
CA CYS A 42 -2.46 -4.12 -11.97
C CYS A 42 -1.17 -4.89 -12.15
N ASP A 43 -0.39 -4.98 -11.08
CA ASP A 43 0.88 -5.71 -11.04
C ASP A 43 0.81 -6.86 -10.02
N ALA A 44 1.59 -7.91 -10.26
CA ALA A 44 1.67 -9.05 -9.37
C ALA A 44 2.84 -8.86 -8.40
N GLY A 45 2.55 -8.72 -7.12
CA GLY A 45 3.56 -8.41 -6.11
C GLY A 45 3.00 -8.35 -4.70
N CYS A 46 3.80 -7.83 -3.78
CA CYS A 46 3.41 -7.62 -2.40
C CYS A 46 2.74 -6.26 -2.24
N PHE A 47 1.56 -6.27 -1.63
CA PHE A 47 0.76 -5.08 -1.35
C PHE A 47 0.42 -5.04 0.13
N CYS A 48 0.37 -3.85 0.72
CA CYS A 48 -0.13 -3.69 2.08
C CYS A 48 -1.54 -4.30 2.21
N LYS A 49 -1.82 -4.90 3.36
CA LYS A 49 -3.16 -5.35 3.73
C LYS A 49 -4.16 -4.20 3.65
N ASP A 50 -5.43 -4.55 3.46
CA ASP A 50 -6.51 -3.56 3.46
C ASP A 50 -6.53 -2.81 4.79
N GLY A 51 -6.55 -1.46 4.74
CA GLY A 51 -6.40 -0.59 5.92
C GLY A 51 -4.96 -0.33 6.39
N TYR A 52 -3.96 -0.90 5.72
CA TYR A 52 -2.54 -0.61 5.94
C TYR A 52 -1.99 0.24 4.81
N VAL A 53 -1.15 1.19 5.18
CA VAL A 53 -0.48 2.13 4.28
C VAL A 53 1.02 2.10 4.53
N LEU A 54 1.81 2.42 3.52
CA LEU A 54 3.23 2.62 3.73
C LEU A 54 3.45 3.84 4.61
N ASP A 55 4.19 3.63 5.70
CA ASP A 55 4.69 4.70 6.56
C ASP A 55 5.40 5.80 5.74
N SER A 56 6.32 5.37 4.87
CA SER A 56 7.20 6.26 4.12
C SER A 56 7.36 5.79 2.66
N LEU A 57 7.40 6.73 1.70
CA LEU A 57 7.76 6.50 0.28
C LEU A 57 9.28 6.21 0.13
N GLY A 58 9.77 5.18 0.81
CA GLY A 58 11.18 4.76 0.78
C GLY A 58 11.33 3.25 0.71
N GLU A 59 12.53 2.78 0.39
CA GLU A 59 12.87 1.36 0.19
C GLU A 59 12.66 0.50 1.46
N ASN A 60 12.47 1.11 2.63
CA ASN A 60 12.19 0.45 3.91
C ASN A 60 10.80 0.80 4.49
N GLY A 61 9.91 1.39 3.69
CA GLY A 61 8.59 1.76 4.17
C GLY A 61 7.77 0.52 4.55
N LYS A 62 7.45 0.40 5.84
CA LYS A 62 6.64 -0.69 6.37
C LYS A 62 5.15 -0.38 6.18
N CYS A 63 4.36 -1.41 5.96
CA CYS A 63 2.91 -1.31 6.01
C CYS A 63 2.47 -1.15 7.47
N ILE A 64 2.13 0.09 7.85
CA ILE A 64 1.52 0.42 9.15
C ILE A 64 0.05 0.75 8.94
N LYS A 65 -0.75 0.79 10.00
CA LYS A 65 -2.15 1.19 9.83
C LYS A 65 -2.25 2.68 9.55
N ALA A 66 -3.27 3.07 8.79
CA ALA A 66 -3.56 4.48 8.53
C ALA A 66 -3.72 5.33 9.82
N GLU A 67 -4.22 4.72 10.89
CA GLU A 67 -4.37 5.32 12.23
C GLU A 67 -3.03 5.54 12.96
N ASP A 68 -1.99 4.79 12.59
CA ASP A 68 -0.65 4.82 13.20
C ASP A 68 0.30 5.78 12.47
N CYS A 69 -0.19 6.44 11.42
CA CYS A 69 0.59 7.41 10.66
C CYS A 69 1.07 8.58 11.55
N PRO A 70 2.36 8.94 11.51
CA PRO A 70 2.89 10.10 12.23
C PRO A 70 2.36 11.43 11.65
#